data_AF-A0A2N2AC43-F1
#
_entry.id   AF-A0A2N2AC43-F1
#
_cell.length_a   1.000
_cell.length_b   1.000
_cell.length_c   1.000
_cell.angle_alpha   90.00
_cell.angle_beta   90.00
_cell.angle_gamma   90.00
#
_symmetry.space_group_name_H-M   'P 1'
#
loop_
_entity.id
_entity.type
_entity.pdbx_description
1 polymer ?
#
loop_
_entity_poly.entity_id
_entity_poly.type
_entity_poly.pdbx_seq_one_letter_code
_entity_poly.pdbx_strand_id
1 'polypeptide(L)'
;MDITALHAARDRIQADPRSGQSLLLYALLKTLSIPLGGHAYLLTKLREMNPDTRRLAYDLMELMVQGGPAQAAWTEAMAQMDAAIAGK
;
A
#
# COMPACT_ATOMS: atom_id res chain seq x y z
N MET A 1 4.61 -3.15 16.77
CA MET A 1 3.94 -3.56 15.52
C MET A 1 4.98 -3.57 14.43
N ASP A 2 5.04 -4.62 13.63
CA ASP A 2 6.01 -4.73 12.54
C ASP A 2 5.55 -3.90 11.33
N ILE A 3 6.31 -2.87 10.96
CA ILE A 3 6.00 -1.95 9.85
C ILE A 3 6.80 -2.25 8.58
N THR A 4 7.52 -3.38 8.54
CA THR A 4 8.41 -3.74 7.43
C THR A 4 7.70 -3.75 6.08
N ALA A 5 6.48 -4.29 6.02
CA ALA A 5 5.67 -4.32 4.79
C ALA A 5 5.34 -2.91 4.27
N LEU A 6 5.07 -1.96 5.16
CA LEU A 6 4.79 -0.57 4.81
C LEU A 6 6.02 0.11 4.20
N HIS A 7 7.20 -0.09 4.78
CA HIS A 7 8.45 0.45 4.24
C HIS A 7 8.79 -0.18 2.88
N ALA A 8 8.66 -1.49 2.74
CA ALA A 8 8.90 -2.17 1.47
C ALA A 8 7.95 -1.67 0.37
N ALA A 9 6.69 -1.39 0.71
CA ALA A 9 5.73 -0.80 -0.22
C ALA A 9 6.11 0.62 -0.65
N ARG A 10 6.50 1.45 0.33
CA ARG A 10 7.02 2.80 0.05
C ARG A 10 8.23 2.74 -0.87
N ASP A 11 9.23 1.94 -0.53
CA ASP A 11 10.49 1.88 -1.28
C ASP A 11 10.24 1.44 -2.73
N ARG A 12 9.34 0.48 -2.94
CA ARG A 12 8.92 0.05 -4.28
C ARG A 12 8.21 1.16 -5.07
N ILE A 13 7.30 1.88 -4.43
CA ILE A 13 6.56 2.99 -5.07
C ILE A 13 7.50 4.15 -5.39
N GLN A 14 8.46 4.46 -4.51
CA GLN A 14 9.45 5.52 -4.76
C GLN A 14 10.41 5.17 -5.89
N ALA A 15 10.80 3.89 -6.01
CA ALA A 15 11.72 3.45 -7.06
C ALA A 15 11.12 3.55 -8.46
N ASP A 16 9.82 3.25 -8.62
CA ASP A 16 9.12 3.37 -9.90
C ASP A 16 7.63 3.75 -9.70
N PRO A 17 7.33 5.03 -9.45
CA PRO A 17 5.99 5.47 -9.06
C PRO A 17 4.97 5.36 -10.19
N ARG A 18 5.42 5.25 -11.44
CA ARG A 18 4.54 5.18 -12.62
C ARG A 18 4.31 3.75 -13.10
N SER A 19 4.95 2.76 -12.49
CA SER A 19 4.70 1.36 -12.83
C SER A 19 3.27 0.96 -12.48
N GLY A 20 2.67 0.09 -13.32
CA GLY A 20 1.35 -0.48 -13.02
C GLY A 20 1.31 -1.20 -11.67
N GLN A 21 2.42 -1.81 -11.24
CA GLN A 21 2.51 -2.50 -9.94
C GLN A 21 2.50 -1.51 -8.77
N SER A 22 3.23 -0.42 -8.87
CA SER A 22 3.26 0.65 -7.85
C SER A 22 1.89 1.32 -7.72
N LEU A 23 1.21 1.56 -8.84
CA LEU A 23 -0.14 2.13 -8.84
C LEU A 23 -1.17 1.20 -8.19
N LEU A 24 -1.10 -0.11 -8.47
CA LEU A 24 -1.94 -1.11 -7.82
C LEU A 24 -1.71 -1.18 -6.31
N LEU A 25 -0.44 -1.15 -5.89
CA LEU A 25 -0.07 -1.19 -4.47
C LEU A 25 -0.47 0.09 -3.73
N TYR A 26 -0.32 1.24 -4.37
CA TYR A 26 -0.75 2.53 -3.83
C TYR A 26 -2.27 2.61 -3.66
N ALA A 27 -3.04 2.14 -4.65
CA ALA A 27 -4.49 2.06 -4.57
C ALA A 27 -4.97 1.16 -3.41
N LEU A 28 -4.26 0.05 -3.18
CA LEU A 28 -4.51 -0.81 -2.01
C LEU A 28 -4.31 -0.03 -0.71
N LEU A 29 -3.15 0.60 -0.50
CA LEU A 29 -2.82 1.34 0.72
C LEU A 29 -3.82 2.46 1.02
N LYS A 30 -4.24 3.21 0.00
CA LYS A 30 -5.30 4.23 0.13
C LYS A 30 -6.62 3.62 0.59
N THR A 31 -6.98 2.44 0.08
CA THR A 31 -8.20 1.74 0.47
C THR A 31 -8.13 1.24 1.91
N LEU A 32 -6.99 0.66 2.33
CA LEU A 32 -6.77 0.19 3.71
C LEU A 32 -6.79 1.34 4.74
N SER A 33 -6.62 2.59 4.29
CA SER A 33 -6.70 3.78 5.15
C SER A 33 -8.12 4.28 5.37
N ILE A 34 -9.14 3.73 4.69
CA ILE A 34 -10.52 4.19 4.77
C ILE A 34 -11.30 3.34 5.79
N PRO A 35 -11.87 3.94 6.86
CA PRO A 35 -12.53 3.20 7.95
C PRO A 35 -13.78 2.40 7.55
N LEU A 36 -14.44 2.74 6.45
CA LEU A 36 -15.63 2.03 5.93
C LEU A 36 -15.73 2.20 4.41
N GLY A 37 -15.60 1.10 3.67
CA GLY A 37 -16.01 1.03 2.26
C GLY A 37 -14.92 0.58 1.29
N GLY A 38 -15.20 -0.48 0.53
CA GLY A 38 -14.48 -0.80 -0.71
C GLY A 38 -13.54 -2.01 -0.73
N HIS A 39 -13.50 -2.86 0.29
CA HIS A 39 -12.55 -3.99 0.31
C HIS A 39 -12.78 -5.03 -0.80
N ALA A 40 -14.01 -5.16 -1.32
CA ALA A 40 -14.32 -6.07 -2.44
C ALA A 40 -13.61 -5.68 -3.75
N TYR A 41 -13.32 -4.39 -3.96
CA TYR A 41 -12.55 -3.91 -5.12
C TYR A 41 -11.12 -4.49 -5.14
N LEU A 42 -10.55 -4.78 -3.96
CA LEU A 42 -9.17 -5.22 -3.81
C LEU A 42 -8.94 -6.64 -4.32
N LEU A 43 -9.91 -7.56 -4.18
CA LEU A 43 -9.73 -8.95 -4.59
C LEU A 43 -9.51 -9.10 -6.11
N THR A 44 -10.15 -8.26 -6.92
CA THR A 44 -9.93 -8.28 -8.37
C THR A 44 -8.59 -7.65 -8.73
N LYS A 45 -8.16 -6.60 -8.02
CA LYS A 45 -6.84 -5.97 -8.23
C LYS A 45 -5.67 -6.86 -7.87
N LEU A 46 -5.84 -7.78 -6.91
CA LEU A 46 -4.85 -8.81 -6.65
C LEU A 46 -4.53 -9.65 -7.89
N ARG A 47 -5.45 -9.86 -8.84
CA ARG A 47 -5.19 -10.60 -10.09
C ARG A 47 -4.26 -9.85 -11.05
N GLU A 48 -4.24 -8.52 -10.98
CA GLU A 48 -3.40 -7.64 -11.81
C GLU A 48 -1.97 -7.49 -11.26
N MET A 49 -1.76 -7.89 -10.00
CA MET A 49 -0.44 -7.88 -9.36
C MET A 49 0.43 -9.06 -9.80
N ASN A 50 1.73 -8.84 -9.90
CA ASN A 50 2.70 -9.94 -9.98
C ASN A 50 2.84 -10.64 -8.59
N PRO A 51 3.47 -11.82 -8.50
CA PRO A 51 3.59 -12.55 -7.24
C PRO A 51 4.22 -11.74 -6.09
N ASP A 52 5.25 -10.94 -6.38
CA ASP A 52 5.97 -10.17 -5.37
C ASP A 52 5.11 -9.04 -4.81
N THR A 53 4.46 -8.26 -5.67
CA THR A 53 3.53 -7.19 -5.27
C THR A 53 2.33 -7.77 -4.52
N ARG A 54 1.84 -8.93 -4.94
CA ARG A 54 0.71 -9.60 -4.30
C ARG A 54 1.05 -10.10 -2.89
N ARG A 55 2.27 -10.59 -2.67
CA ARG A 55 2.74 -10.97 -1.32
C ARG A 55 2.77 -9.76 -0.40
N LEU A 56 3.35 -8.67 -0.88
CA LEU A 56 3.40 -7.41 -0.15
C LEU A 56 2.00 -6.87 0.18
N ALA A 57 1.03 -7.03 -0.75
CA ALA A 57 -0.36 -6.69 -0.50
C ALA A 57 -0.99 -7.49 0.67
N TYR A 58 -0.69 -8.78 0.81
CA TYR A 58 -1.18 -9.59 1.93
C TYR A 58 -0.57 -9.15 3.26
N ASP A 59 0.74 -8.88 3.29
CA ASP A 59 1.41 -8.41 4.51
C ASP A 59 0.86 -7.04 4.96
N LEU A 60 0.50 -6.17 4.02
CA LEU A 60 -0.15 -4.89 4.31
C LEU A 60 -1.59 -5.05 4.84
N MET A 61 -2.34 -6.04 4.33
CA MET A 61 -3.68 -6.34 4.85
C MET A 61 -3.60 -6.86 6.29
N GLU A 62 -2.61 -7.70 6.60
CA GLU A 62 -2.34 -8.17 7.96
C GLU A 62 -1.95 -6.99 8.88
N LEU A 63 -1.06 -6.11 8.42
CA LEU A 63 -0.69 -4.89 9.14
C LEU A 63 -1.91 -3.99 9.41
N MET A 64 -2.85 -3.90 8.47
CA MET A 64 -4.10 -3.17 8.66
C MET A 64 -4.95 -3.76 9.79
N VAL A 65 -5.11 -5.09 9.83
CA VAL A 65 -5.84 -5.78 10.91
C VAL A 65 -5.21 -5.53 12.28
N GLN A 66 -3.88 -5.39 12.34
CA GLN A 66 -3.13 -5.06 13.56
C GLN A 66 -3.24 -3.59 13.99
N GLY A 67 -4.00 -2.76 13.26
CA GLY A 67 -4.19 -1.34 13.56
C GLY A 67 -3.13 -0.41 12.96
N GLY A 68 -2.42 -0.87 11.91
CA GLY A 68 -1.39 -0.10 11.22
C GLY A 68 -1.81 1.31 10.78
N PRO A 69 -2.97 1.50 10.13
CA PRO A 69 -3.45 2.82 9.69
C PRO A 69 -3.55 3.88 10.79
N ALA A 70 -3.65 3.49 12.07
CA ALA A 70 -3.70 4.43 13.19
C ALA A 70 -2.31 4.90 13.68
N GLN A 71 -1.23 4.37 13.11
CA GLN A 71 0.13 4.61 13.57
C GLN A 71 0.81 5.75 12.80
N ALA A 72 1.66 6.53 13.47
CA ALA A 72 2.35 7.66 12.85
C ALA A 72 3.20 7.27 11.64
N ALA A 73 3.86 6.10 11.70
CA ALA A 73 4.67 5.57 10.59
C ALA A 73 3.83 5.35 9.31
N TRP A 74 2.54 5.00 9.45
CA TRP A 74 1.63 4.88 8.32
C TRP A 74 1.41 6.23 7.63
N THR A 75 1.08 7.26 8.41
CA THR A 75 0.88 8.62 7.90
C THR A 75 2.14 9.14 7.18
N GLU A 76 3.32 8.92 7.78
CA GLU A 76 4.60 9.34 7.19
C GLU A 76 4.88 8.64 5.86
N ALA A 77 4.75 7.30 5.82
CA ALA A 77 4.97 6.53 4.60
C ALA A 77 3.97 6.91 3.51
N MET A 78 2.70 7.13 3.86
CA MET A 78 1.68 7.60 2.93
C MET A 78 2.02 8.96 2.33
N ALA A 79 2.52 9.91 3.13
CA ALA A 79 2.96 11.20 2.61
C ALA A 79 4.14 11.07 1.63
N GLN A 80 5.10 10.19 1.92
CA GLN A 80 6.24 9.91 1.05
C GLN A 80 5.80 9.27 -0.28
N MET A 81 4.85 8.34 -0.25
CA MET A 81 4.26 7.73 -1.45
C MET A 81 3.42 8.72 -2.26
N ASP A 82 2.63 9.58 -1.60
CA ASP A 82 1.85 10.62 -2.26
C ASP A 82 2.74 11.59 -3.05
N ALA A 83 3.88 12.00 -2.47
CA ALA A 83 4.86 12.84 -3.15
C ALA A 83 5.45 12.14 -4.39
N ALA A 84 5.87 10.88 -4.25
CA ALA A 84 6.43 10.09 -5.35
C ALA A 84 5.43 9.93 -6.52
N ILE A 85 4.17 9.62 -6.22
CA ILE A 85 3.11 9.49 -7.23
C ILE A 85 2.78 10.83 -7.89
N ALA A 86 2.78 11.92 -7.12
CA ALA A 86 2.58 13.27 -7.65
C ALA A 86 3.78 13.79 -8.48
N GLY A 87 4.92 13.10 -8.44
CA GLY A 87 6.16 13.52 -9.07
C GLY A 87 6.80 14.74 -8.42
N LYS A 88 6.63 14.88 -7.10
CA LYS A 88 7.13 15.99 -6.27
C LYS A 88 8.31 15.54 -5.41
#